data_AF-A0AAD9JVG7-F1
#
_entry.id   AF-A0AAD9JVG7-F1
#
_cell.length_a   1.000
_cell.length_b   1.000
_cell.length_c   1.000
_cell.angle_alpha   90.00
_cell.angle_beta   90.00
_cell.angle_gamma   90.00
#
_symmetry.space_group_name_H-M   'P 1'
#
loop_
_entity.id
_entity.type
_entity.pdbx_description
1 polymer ?
#
loop_
_entity_poly.entity_id
_entity_poly.type
_entity_poly.pdbx_seq_one_letter_code
_entity_poly.pdbx_strand_id
1 'polypeptide(L)'
;MCPFVLRTNNIRESWNNSFLSLVGCSHPSIWKTIDNLRKDRNNIQVVILLDSCGQPPRKLAHRSTAQLQQKLHNLCTGVIDGRKSKEDTLMGLGHCIRWK
;
A
#
# COMPACT_ATOMS: atom_id res chain seq x y z
N MET A 1 22.72 -23.85 6.68
CA MET A 1 21.38 -23.71 7.30
C MET A 1 21.29 -22.33 7.90
N CYS A 2 20.64 -21.38 7.22
CA CYS A 2 20.36 -20.07 7.78
C CYS A 2 19.05 -20.17 8.56
N PRO A 3 18.97 -19.76 9.83
CA PRO A 3 17.72 -19.79 10.56
C PRO A 3 16.76 -18.79 9.89
N PHE A 4 15.59 -19.29 9.50
CA PHE A 4 14.45 -18.46 9.13
C PHE A 4 14.10 -17.60 10.35
N VAL A 5 14.53 -16.35 10.34
CA VAL A 5 13.96 -15.35 11.24
C VAL A 5 12.55 -15.11 10.72
N LEU A 6 11.56 -15.75 11.34
CA LEU A 6 10.15 -15.41 11.13
C LEU A 6 10.02 -13.91 11.37
N ARG A 7 9.81 -13.14 10.30
CA ARG A 7 9.51 -11.71 10.40
C ARG A 7 8.18 -11.62 11.15
N THR A 8 8.24 -11.40 12.46
CA THR A 8 7.05 -11.29 13.28
C THR A 8 6.40 -9.97 12.95
N ASN A 9 5.43 -9.98 12.04
CA ASN A 9 4.56 -8.83 11.75
C ASN A 9 3.69 -8.50 12.98
N ASN A 10 4.34 -8.14 14.08
CA ASN A 10 3.75 -7.80 15.34
C ASN A 10 3.58 -6.28 15.40
N ILE A 11 2.59 -5.84 16.16
CA ILE A 11 2.20 -4.43 16.27
C ILE A 11 3.39 -3.55 16.70
N ARG A 12 4.31 -4.10 17.50
CA ARG A 12 5.48 -3.39 18.01
C ARG A 12 6.49 -3.06 16.90
N GLU A 13 6.79 -4.01 16.02
CA GLU A 13 7.65 -3.78 14.86
C GLU A 13 7.02 -2.80 13.89
N SER A 14 5.71 -2.91 13.65
CA SER A 14 4.99 -1.94 12.81
C SER A 14 5.11 -0.53 13.38
N TRP A 15 4.87 -0.37 14.69
CA TRP A 15 4.96 0.94 15.34
C TRP A 15 6.38 1.49 15.30
N ASN A 16 7.41 0.68 15.62
CA ASN A 16 8.80 1.11 15.54
C ASN A 16 9.21 1.52 14.11
N ASN A 17 8.78 0.76 13.11
CA ASN A 17 9.08 1.06 11.71
C ASN A 17 8.38 2.35 11.26
N SER A 18 7.11 2.55 11.64
CA SER A 18 6.37 3.79 11.37
C SER A 18 6.99 4.99 12.06
N PHE A 19 7.38 4.84 13.34
CA PHE A 19 8.05 5.90 14.09
C PHE A 19 9.41 6.26 13.48
N LEU A 20 10.21 5.25 13.12
CA LEU A 20 11.49 5.46 12.45
C LEU A 20 11.30 6.14 11.09
N SER A 21 10.31 5.71 10.30
CA SER A 21 9.97 6.33 9.01
C SER A 21 9.52 7.78 9.17
N LEU A 22 8.79 8.10 10.24
CA LEU A 22 8.29 9.44 10.50
C LEU A 22 9.42 10.38 10.96
N VAL A 23 10.29 9.90 11.84
CA VAL A 23 11.31 10.75 12.48
C VAL A 23 12.63 10.77 11.70
N GLY A 24 12.90 9.72 10.92
CA GLY A 24 14.04 9.60 10.01
C GLY A 24 15.40 9.39 10.70
N CYS A 25 15.44 9.11 12.00
CA CYS A 25 16.67 8.81 12.73
C CYS A 25 16.43 7.93 13.96
N SER A 26 17.41 7.09 14.31
CA SER A 26 17.32 6.14 15.42
C SER A 26 17.30 6.80 16.80
N HIS A 27 17.96 7.95 16.96
CA HIS A 27 18.06 8.69 18.23
C HIS A 27 17.68 10.16 18.03
N PRO A 28 16.39 10.48 17.88
CA PRO A 28 15.94 11.86 17.75
C PRO A 28 16.01 12.62 19.08
N SER A 29 16.26 13.92 19.00
CA SER A 29 15.98 14.80 20.13
C SER A 29 14.46 14.87 20.38
N ILE A 30 14.07 15.18 21.62
CA ILE A 30 12.65 15.35 21.99
C ILE A 30 11.99 16.40 21.10
N TRP A 31 12.67 17.53 20.85
CA TRP A 31 12.18 18.60 19.99
C TRP A 31 11.95 18.16 18.54
N LYS A 32 12.89 17.41 17.95
CA LYS A 32 12.74 16.87 16.60
C LYS A 32 11.57 15.91 16.50
N THR A 33 11.36 15.10 17.54
CA THR A 33 10.21 14.17 17.62
C THR A 33 8.90 14.93 17.66
N ILE A 34 8.79 15.96 18.51
CA ILE A 34 7.59 16.80 18.61
C ILE A 34 7.29 17.50 17.28
N ASP A 35 8.31 18.04 16.62
CA ASP A 35 8.15 18.73 15.33
C ASP A 35 7.64 17.77 14.24
N ASN A 36 8.21 16.57 14.13
CA ASN A 36 7.79 15.58 13.15
C ASN A 36 6.36 15.07 13.43
N LEU A 37 5.97 14.89 14.69
CA LEU A 37 4.59 14.52 15.05
C LEU A 37 3.59 15.62 14.69
N ARG A 38 3.95 16.89 14.86
CA ARG A 38 3.11 18.03 14.44
C ARG A 38 2.94 18.06 12.92
N LYS A 39 4.01 17.84 12.18
CA LYS A 39 3.97 17.74 10.72
C LYS A 39 3.09 16.59 10.24
N ASP A 40 3.22 15.41 10.86
CA ASP A 40 2.38 14.25 10.55
C ASP A 40 0.90 14.54 10.76
N ARG A 41 0.55 15.11 11.91
CA ARG A 41 -0.83 15.53 12.20
C ARG A 41 -1.36 16.50 11.16
N ASN A 42 -0.57 17.50 10.76
CA ASN A 42 -0.98 18.47 9.75
C ASN A 42 -1.20 17.79 8.38
N ASN A 43 -0.33 16.86 7.99
CA ASN A 43 -0.50 16.08 6.76
C ASN A 43 -1.81 15.27 6.78
N ILE A 44 -2.13 14.62 7.91
CA ILE A 44 -3.38 13.89 8.08
C ILE A 44 -4.59 14.84 7.98
N GLN A 45 -4.52 16.02 8.59
CA GLN A 45 -5.59 17.01 8.50
C GLN A 45 -5.81 17.50 7.07
N VAL A 46 -4.74 17.74 6.31
CA VAL A 46 -4.83 18.09 4.89
C VAL A 46 -5.51 16.98 4.10
N VAL A 47 -5.15 15.72 4.36
CA VAL A 47 -5.78 14.56 3.72
C VAL A 47 -7.28 14.49 4.02
N ILE A 48 -7.68 14.67 5.27
CA ILE A 48 -9.10 14.70 5.67
C ILE A 48 -9.84 15.85 4.99
N LEU A 49 -9.21 17.03 4.91
CA LEU A 49 -9.79 18.19 4.24
C LEU A 49 -10.00 17.91 2.74
N LEU A 50 -8.99 17.39 2.06
CA LEU A 50 -9.08 17.05 0.63
C LEU A 50 -10.19 16.02 0.38
N ASP A 51 -10.30 15.01 1.24
CA ASP A 51 -11.38 14.03 1.18
C ASP A 51 -12.77 14.69 1.32
N SER A 52 -12.92 15.60 2.29
CA SER A 52 -14.17 16.37 2.46
C SER A 52 -14.49 17.27 1.26
N CYS A 53 -13.48 17.71 0.50
CA CYS A 53 -13.64 18.45 -0.75
C CYS A 53 -13.89 17.55 -1.97
N GLY A 54 -14.09 16.24 -1.77
CA GLY A 54 -14.29 15.27 -2.86
C GLY A 54 -13.01 14.90 -3.61
N GLN A 55 -11.84 15.22 -3.06
CA GLN A 55 -10.52 14.84 -3.58
C GLN A 55 -9.89 13.79 -2.65
N PRO A 56 -10.38 12.53 -2.69
CA PRO A 56 -9.85 11.50 -1.80
C PRO A 56 -8.35 11.29 -2.06
N PRO A 57 -7.55 11.08 -1.00
CA PRO A 57 -6.13 10.79 -1.13
C PRO A 57 -5.92 9.56 -2.01
N ARG A 58 -5.33 9.76 -3.20
CA ARG A 58 -5.00 8.64 -4.09
C ARG A 58 -3.79 7.91 -3.51
N LYS A 59 -3.99 6.68 -3.02
CA LYS A 59 -2.88 5.80 -2.67
C LYS A 59 -1.97 5.64 -3.89
N LEU A 60 -0.72 6.04 -3.75
CA LEU A 60 0.29 5.83 -4.78
C LEU A 60 0.64 4.34 -4.79
N ALA A 61 -0.01 3.58 -5.66
CA ALA A 61 0.43 2.24 -5.98
C ALA A 61 1.65 2.33 -6.89
N HIS A 62 2.65 1.48 -6.66
CA HIS A 62 3.75 1.33 -7.61
C HIS A 62 3.20 0.98 -9.00
N ARG A 63 3.83 1.48 -10.07
CA ARG A 63 3.32 1.33 -11.44
C ARG A 63 2.99 -0.12 -11.80
N SER A 64 3.81 -1.08 -11.38
CA SER A 64 3.57 -2.51 -11.59
C SER A 64 2.31 -3.00 -10.88
N THR A 65 2.08 -2.56 -9.64
CA THR A 65 0.89 -2.87 -8.85
C THR A 65 -0.36 -2.28 -9.50
N ALA A 66 -0.30 -1.01 -9.93
CA ALA A 66 -1.41 -0.37 -10.63
C ALA A 66 -1.76 -1.09 -11.95
N GLN A 67 -0.75 -1.48 -12.72
CA GLN A 67 -0.94 -2.26 -13.95
C GLN A 67 -1.54 -3.64 -13.68
N LEU A 68 -1.09 -4.32 -12.62
CA LEU A 68 -1.66 -5.60 -12.21
C LEU A 68 -3.12 -5.44 -11.80
N GLN A 69 -3.44 -4.46 -10.96
CA GLN A 69 -4.81 -4.14 -10.55
C GLN A 69 -5.72 -3.87 -11.76
N GLN A 70 -5.23 -3.08 -12.74
CA GLN A 70 -5.99 -2.81 -13.96
C GLN A 70 -6.23 -4.06 -14.80
N LYS A 71 -5.21 -4.92 -14.96
CA LYS A 71 -5.35 -6.19 -15.68
C LYS A 71 -6.38 -7.09 -15.03
N LEU A 72 -6.33 -7.22 -13.70
CA LEU A 72 -7.30 -8.00 -12.93
C LEU A 72 -8.72 -7.44 -13.07
N HIS A 73 -8.87 -6.12 -12.97
CA HIS A 73 -10.16 -5.46 -13.17
C HIS A 73 -10.75 -5.78 -14.56
N ASN A 74 -9.95 -5.66 -15.62
CA ASN A 74 -10.38 -5.93 -16.99
C ASN A 74 -10.72 -7.41 -17.25
N LEU A 75 -10.10 -8.34 -16.50
CA LEU A 75 -10.45 -9.75 -16.55
C LEU A 75 -11.82 -9.99 -15.91
N CYS A 76 -12.05 -9.42 -14.72
CA CYS A 76 -13.32 -9.54 -14.02
C CYS A 76 -14.48 -8.91 -14.80
N THR A 77 -14.30 -7.69 -15.33
CA THR A 77 -15.35 -7.03 -16.12
C THR A 77 -15.66 -7.79 -17.41
N GLY A 78 -14.65 -8.37 -18.07
CA GLY A 78 -14.86 -9.19 -19.27
C GLY A 78 -15.69 -10.45 -19.04
N VAL A 79 -15.65 -11.04 -17.84
CA VAL A 79 -16.52 -12.16 -17.46
C VAL A 79 -17.94 -11.69 -17.19
N ILE A 80 -18.10 -10.58 -16.48
CA ILE A 80 -19.42 -10.01 -16.16
C ILE A 80 -20.16 -9.64 -17.46
N ASP A 81 -19.45 -9.05 -18.41
CA ASP A 81 -20.00 -8.64 -19.72
C ASP A 81 -20.21 -9.82 -20.68
N GLY A 82 -19.88 -11.06 -20.29
CA GLY A 82 -20.00 -12.26 -21.13
C GLY A 82 -19.03 -12.31 -22.32
N ARG A 83 -18.04 -11.40 -22.38
CA ARG A 83 -17.07 -11.29 -23.48
C ARG A 83 -15.93 -12.30 -23.39
N LYS A 84 -15.67 -12.84 -22.19
CA LYS A 84 -14.60 -13.81 -21.93
C LYS A 84 -15.17 -15.07 -21.31
N SER A 85 -14.68 -16.21 -21.79
CA SER A 85 -14.98 -17.48 -21.13
C SER A 85 -14.28 -17.56 -19.78
N LYS A 86 -14.79 -18.45 -18.92
CA LYS A 86 -14.23 -18.70 -17.60
C LYS A 86 -12.80 -19.23 -17.72
N GLU A 87 -12.55 -20.08 -18.70
CA GLU A 87 -11.24 -20.71 -18.98
C GLU A 87 -10.19 -19.66 -19.37
N ASP A 88 -10.51 -18.76 -20.30
CA ASP A 88 -9.63 -17.66 -20.71
C ASP A 88 -9.30 -16.72 -19.55
N THR A 89 -10.28 -16.51 -18.67
CA THR A 89 -10.10 -15.68 -17.48
C THR A 89 -9.16 -16.34 -16.48
N LEU A 90 -9.33 -17.64 -16.21
CA LEU A 90 -8.43 -18.41 -15.35
C LEU A 90 -6.99 -18.43 -15.89
N MET A 91 -6.82 -18.57 -17.20
CA MET A 91 -5.51 -18.49 -17.85
C MET A 91 -4.88 -17.10 -17.67
N GLY A 92 -5.64 -16.03 -17.89
CA GLY A 92 -5.21 -14.65 -17.66
C GLY A 92 -4.82 -14.37 -16.21
N LEU A 93 -5.56 -14.92 -15.24
CA LEU A 93 -5.23 -14.87 -13.82
C LEU A 93 -3.92 -15.61 -13.52
N GLY A 94 -3.69 -16.76 -14.14
CA GLY A 94 -2.43 -17.51 -14.02
C GLY A 94 -1.21 -16.67 -14.42
N HIS A 95 -1.30 -15.88 -15.50
CA HIS A 95 -0.25 -14.94 -15.90
C HIS A 95 -0.05 -13.78 -14.92
N CYS A 96 -1.08 -13.40 -14.17
CA CYS A 96 -1.02 -12.33 -13.18
C CYS A 96 -0.40 -12.79 -11.84
N ILE A 97 -0.53 -14.07 -11.50
CA ILE A 97 -0.03 -14.67 -10.24
C ILE A 97 1.43 -15.12 -10.37
N ARG A 98 1.95 -15.27 -11.59
CA ARG A 98 3.32 -15.79 -11.80
C ARG A 98 4.36 -14.80 -11.28
N TRP A 99 4.77 -15.00 -10.03
CA TRP A 99 5.86 -14.31 -9.34
C TRP A 99 7.16 -14.48 -10.14
N LYS A 100 7.88 -13.36 -10.32
CA LYS A 100 9.30 -13.33 -10.68
C LYS A 100 10.12 -13.17 -9.42
#